data_AF-A0A968UEB1-F1
#
_entry.id   AF-A0A968UEB1-F1
#
_cell.length_a   1.000
_cell.length_b   1.000
_cell.length_c   1.000
_cell.angle_alpha   90.00
_cell.angle_beta   90.00
_cell.angle_gamma   90.00
#
_symmetry.space_group_name_H-M   'P 1'
#
loop_
_entity.id
_entity.type
_entity.pdbx_description
1 polymer ?
#
loop_
_entity_poly.entity_id
_entity_poly.type
_entity_poly.pdbx_seq_one_letter_code
_entity_poly.pdbx_strand_id
1 'polypeptide(L)' 'MGRKEKLLTKAEQNPKGLSFSDFETLLSLCGWTFKRQKGSHRLWYSPRGYRLSIQPKGGKAKDYQVAQFLQAYEQET' A
#
# COMPACT_ATOMS: atom_id res chain seq x y z
N MET A 1 18.84 -5.47 4.70
CA MET A 1 17.51 -5.15 4.13
C MET A 1 17.29 -3.65 4.13
N GLY A 2 16.95 -3.08 2.98
CA GLY A 2 16.56 -1.69 2.84
C GLY A 2 15.16 -1.43 3.39
N ARG A 3 14.70 -0.17 3.28
CA ARG A 3 13.40 0.25 3.82
C ARG A 3 12.24 -0.42 3.08
N LYS A 4 12.36 -0.61 1.76
CA LYS A 4 11.35 -1.28 0.93
C LYS A 4 11.13 -2.72 1.39
N GLU A 5 12.20 -3.50 1.51
CA GLU A 5 12.13 -4.92 1.88
C GLU A 5 11.53 -5.08 3.28
N LYS A 6 11.94 -4.24 4.25
CA LYS A 6 11.39 -4.26 5.61
C LYS A 6 9.88 -4.01 5.64
N LEU A 7 9.39 -3.06 4.85
CA LEU A 7 7.97 -2.74 4.80
C LEU A 7 7.17 -3.80 4.04
N LEU A 8 7.73 -4.36 2.97
CA LEU A 8 7.11 -5.45 2.21
C LEU A 8 6.95 -6.70 3.07
N THR A 9 8.02 -7.15 3.74
CA THR A 9 7.96 -8.30 4.66
C THR A 9 6.94 -8.07 5.78
N LYS A 10 6.87 -6.85 6.34
CA LYS A 10 5.88 -6.50 7.36
C LYS A 10 4.45 -6.59 6.81
N ALA A 11 4.22 -6.17 5.57
CA ALA A 11 2.92 -6.23 4.91
C ALA A 11 2.49 -7.67 4.64
N GLU A 12 3.40 -8.53 4.18
CA GLU A 12 3.16 -9.95 3.93
C GLU A 12 2.86 -10.73 5.21
N GLN A 13 3.66 -10.53 6.26
CA GLN A 13 3.55 -11.28 7.51
C GLN A 13 2.42 -10.77 8.42
N ASN A 14 2.17 -9.45 8.40
CA ASN A 14 1.14 -8.83 9.24
C ASN A 14 0.44 -7.66 8.53
N PRO A 15 -0.50 -7.95 7.59
CA PRO A 15 -1.25 -6.92 6.87
C PRO A 15 -2.00 -5.93 7.77
N LYS A 16 -2.40 -6.36 8.98
CA LYS A 16 -3.10 -5.53 9.99
C LYS A 16 -2.16 -4.57 10.74
N GLY A 17 -0.85 -4.81 10.70
CA GLY A 17 0.14 -4.11 11.53
C GLY A 17 0.65 -2.80 10.95
N LEU A 18 0.48 -2.55 9.65
CA LEU A 18 1.03 -1.37 8.99
C LEU A 18 0.35 -0.07 9.44
N SER A 19 1.16 0.91 9.81
CA SER A 19 0.66 2.29 9.90
C SER A 19 0.23 2.73 8.50
N PHE A 20 -0.70 3.68 8.44
CA PHE A 20 -1.15 4.19 7.15
C PHE A 20 -0.01 4.87 6.37
N SER A 21 0.88 5.58 7.06
CA SER A 21 2.07 6.20 6.47
C SER A 21 3.11 5.18 6.00
N ASP A 22 3.30 4.07 6.73
CA ASP A 22 4.16 2.96 6.29
C ASP A 22 3.62 2.38 4.98
N PHE A 23 2.31 2.24 4.88
CA PHE A 23 1.68 1.69 3.67
C PHE A 23 1.85 2.60 2.46
N GLU A 24 1.67 3.91 2.61
CA GLU A 24 1.97 4.85 1.51
C GLU A 24 3.43 4.85 1.10
N THR A 25 4.33 4.81 2.09
CA THR A 25 5.76 4.71 1.83
C THR A 25 6.06 3.46 1.02
N LEU A 26 5.47 2.32 1.40
CA LEU A 26 5.61 1.06 0.68
C LEU A 26 5.11 1.17 -0.76
N LEU A 27 3.91 1.71 -0.98
CA LEU A 27 3.34 1.94 -2.31
C LEU A 27 4.31 2.75 -3.20
N SER A 28 4.79 3.88 -2.69
CA SER A 28 5.75 4.73 -3.42
C SER A 28 7.05 4.01 -3.73
N LEU A 29 7.61 3.24 -2.78
CA LEU A 29 8.83 2.45 -3.00
C LEU A 29 8.64 1.27 -3.96
N CYS A 30 7.40 0.78 -4.11
CA CYS A 30 7.02 -0.20 -5.11
C CYS A 30 6.63 0.41 -6.47
N GLY A 31 6.84 1.72 -6.67
CA GLY A 31 6.58 2.40 -7.94
C GLY A 31 5.10 2.74 -8.17
N TRP A 32 4.23 2.58 -7.17
CA TRP A 32 2.85 3.04 -7.29
C TRP A 32 2.80 4.56 -7.26
N THR A 33 1.93 5.14 -8.08
CA THR A 33 1.77 6.58 -8.23
C THR A 33 0.52 7.06 -7.51
N PHE A 34 0.69 8.02 -6.60
CA PHE A 34 -0.43 8.74 -5.99
C PHE A 34 -1.09 9.65 -7.01
N LYS A 35 -2.42 9.54 -7.18
CA LYS A 35 -3.18 10.33 -8.17
C LYS A 35 -3.95 11.48 -7.57
N ARG A 36 -4.69 11.25 -6.48
CA ARG A 36 -5.52 12.27 -5.83
C ARG A 36 -5.98 11.83 -4.45
N GLN A 37 -6.41 12.80 -3.64
CA GLN A 37 -7.07 12.60 -2.36
C GLN A 37 -8.46 13.26 -2.35
N LYS A 38 -9.44 12.59 -1.75
CA LYS A 38 -10.77 13.16 -1.43
C LYS A 38 -11.13 12.77 0.00
N GLY A 39 -11.17 13.75 0.90
CA GLY A 39 -11.25 13.47 2.34
C GLY A 39 -10.06 12.61 2.78
N SER A 40 -10.34 11.52 3.51
CA SER A 40 -9.30 10.58 3.96
C SER A 40 -8.93 9.51 2.91
N HIS A 41 -9.64 9.45 1.79
CA HIS A 41 -9.38 8.47 0.74
C HIS A 41 -8.27 8.96 -0.19
N ARG A 42 -7.30 8.09 -0.43
CA ARG A 42 -6.16 8.33 -1.32
C ARG A 42 -6.19 7.32 -2.46
N LEU A 43 -6.13 7.82 -3.68
CA LEU A 43 -6.18 7.01 -4.89
C LEU A 43 -4.77 6.82 -5.46
N TRP A 44 -4.39 5.56 -5.65
CA TRP A 44 -3.09 5.15 -6.17
C TRP A 44 -3.27 4.26 -7.41
N TYR A 45 -2.26 4.26 -8.27
CA TYR A 45 -2.16 3.37 -9.43
C TYR A 45 -0.83 2.63 -9.42
N SER A 46 -0.87 1.34 -9.71
CA SER A 46 0.33 0.53 -9.91
C SER A 46 1.03 0.88 -11.24
N PRO A 47 2.29 0.46 -11.43
CA PRO A 47 2.98 0.57 -12.71
C PRO A 47 2.21 0.05 -13.94
N ARG A 48 1.41 -1.02 -13.80
CA ARG A 48 0.59 -1.56 -14.91
C ARG A 48 -0.87 -1.11 -14.88
N GLY A 49 -1.22 -0.15 -14.01
CA GLY A 49 -2.51 0.55 -14.04
C GLY A 49 -3.60 -0.01 -13.11
N TYR A 50 -3.31 -0.96 -12.23
CA TYR A 50 -4.25 -1.37 -11.17
C TYR A 50 -4.54 -0.19 -10.24
N ARG A 51 -5.84 0.04 -10.02
CA ARG A 51 -6.34 1.13 -9.19
C ARG A 51 -6.55 0.67 -7.76
N LEU A 52 -5.93 1.33 -6.80
CA LEU A 52 -6.12 1.07 -5.36
C LEU A 52 -6.56 2.34 -4.63
N SER A 53 -7.71 2.28 -3.95
CA SER A 53 -8.16 3.36 -3.07
C SER A 53 -7.90 2.95 -1.62
N ILE A 54 -7.00 3.68 -0.94
CA ILE A 54 -6.64 3.45 0.46
C ILE A 54 -7.26 4.50 1.37
N GLN A 55 -7.49 4.17 2.65
CA GLN A 55 -7.89 5.15 3.66
C GLN A 55 -7.41 4.71 5.05
N PRO A 56 -7.13 5.64 5.97
CA PRO A 56 -6.75 5.30 7.33
C PRO A 56 -7.94 4.77 8.14
N LYS A 57 -7.66 3.85 9.07
CA LYS A 57 -8.57 3.46 10.16
C LYS A 57 -7.77 3.49 11.46
N GLY A 58 -7.99 4.49 12.32
CA GLY A 58 -7.25 4.66 13.57
C GLY A 58 -5.73 4.77 13.38
N GLY A 59 -5.28 5.47 12.34
CA GLY A 59 -3.85 5.62 11.99
C GLY A 59 -3.21 4.40 11.31
N LYS A 60 -3.95 3.30 11.14
CA LYS A 60 -3.50 2.09 10.45
C LYS A 60 -4.05 2.02 9.03
N ALA A 61 -3.35 1.29 8.16
CA ALA A 61 -3.92 0.83 6.90
C ALA A 61 -5.02 -0.20 7.20
N LYS A 62 -6.03 -0.27 6.33
CA LYS A 62 -7.01 -1.36 6.39
C LYS A 62 -6.35 -2.62 5.81
N ASP A 63 -6.49 -3.74 6.51
CA ASP A 63 -5.89 -5.02 6.16
C ASP A 63 -6.23 -5.49 4.74
N TYR A 64 -7.49 -5.39 4.33
CA TYR A 64 -7.89 -5.75 2.97
C TYR A 64 -7.25 -4.86 1.89
N GLN A 65 -6.91 -3.60 2.19
CA GLN A 65 -6.25 -2.71 1.23
C GLN A 65 -4.79 -3.11 1.06
N VAL A 66 -4.14 -3.55 2.14
CA VAL A 66 -2.80 -4.12 2.10
C VAL A 66 -2.81 -5.43 1.32
N ALA A 67 -3.79 -6.30 1.53
CA ALA A 67 -3.95 -7.54 0.76
C ALA A 67 -4.18 -7.29 -0.73
N GLN A 68 -5.03 -6.31 -1.09
CA GLN A 68 -5.25 -5.89 -2.48
C GLN A 68 -3.96 -5.38 -3.15
N PHE A 69 -3.16 -4.62 -2.41
CA PHE A 69 -1.84 -4.20 -2.88
C PHE A 69 -0.94 -5.41 -3.15
N LEU A 70 -0.82 -6.35 -2.20
CA LEU A 70 0.06 -7.51 -2.34
C LEU A 70 -0.33 -8.38 -3.53
N GLN A 71 -1.62 -8.64 -3.71
CA GLN A 71 -2.13 -9.39 -4.86
C GLN A 71 -1.78 -8.71 -6.19
N ALA A 72 -2.00 -7.40 -6.30
CA ALA A 72 -1.62 -6.66 -7.50
C ALA A 72 -0.11 -6.66 -7.70
N TYR A 73 0.68 -6.46 -6.64
CA TYR A 73 2.14 -6.44 -6.70
C TYR A 73 2.73 -7.79 -7.17
N GLU A 74 2.19 -8.91 -6.68
CA GLU A 74 2.57 -10.26 -7.11
C GLU A 74 2.26 -10.52 -8.60
N GLN A 75 1.18 -9.96 -9.13
CA GLN A 75 0.84 -10.10 -10.56
C GLN A 75 1.67 -9.20 -11.48
N GLU A 76 2.32 -8.17 -10.95
CA GLU A 76 3.14 -7.23 -11.72
C GLU A 76 4.64 -7.48 -11.63
N THR A 77 5.07 -8.34 -10.69
CA THR A 77 6.49 -8.71 -10.48
C THR A 77 6.79 -10.03 -11.20
#